data_AF-A0A7C7FVD6-F1
#
_entry.id   AF-A0A7C7FVD6-F1
#
_cell.length_a   1.000
_cell.length_b   1.000
_cell.length_c   1.000
_cell.angle_alpha   90.00
_cell.angle_beta   90.00
_cell.angle_gamma   90.00
#
_symmetry.space_group_name_H-M   'P 1'
#
loop_
_entity.id
_entity.type
_entity.pdbx_description
1 polymer ?
#
loop_
_entity_poly.entity_id
_entity_poly.type
_entity_poly.pdbx_seq_one_letter_code
_entity_poly.pdbx_strand_id
1 'polypeptide(L)' 'VPDEGTPPDEKELDRLCLKNIARFKRPKKYYFIKALPKNNYGKVLKTELRQELEDVGIFKK' A
#
# COMPACT_ATOMS: atom_id res chain seq x y z
N VAL A 1 -10.13 -20.92 -0.11
CA VAL A 1 -9.86 -20.08 -1.29
C VAL A 1 -10.35 -18.67 -0.98
N PRO A 2 -9.56 -17.60 -1.15
CA PRO A 2 -10.05 -16.25 -0.90
C PRO A 2 -11.06 -15.87 -1.99
N ASP A 3 -12.23 -15.42 -1.55
CA ASP A 3 -13.39 -15.03 -2.36
C ASP A 3 -13.11 -13.75 -3.15
N GLU A 4 -13.53 -13.70 -4.42
CA GLU A 4 -13.34 -12.53 -5.29
C GLU A 4 -14.06 -11.30 -4.71
N GLY A 5 -13.29 -10.25 -4.37
CA GLY A 5 -13.80 -8.88 -4.35
C GLY A 5 -13.85 -8.16 -2.99
N THR A 6 -13.54 -8.81 -1.87
CA THR A 6 -13.42 -8.07 -0.60
C THR A 6 -11.99 -7.54 -0.45
N PRO A 7 -11.77 -6.21 -0.38
CA PRO A 7 -10.45 -5.68 -0.11
C PRO A 7 -9.97 -6.21 1.24
N PRO A 8 -8.74 -6.73 1.34
CA PRO A 8 -8.23 -7.27 2.59
C PRO A 8 -8.21 -6.17 3.65
N ASP A 9 -8.59 -6.52 4.88
CA ASP A 9 -8.55 -5.57 5.99
C ASP A 9 -7.10 -5.29 6.41
N GLU A 10 -6.83 -4.13 7.00
CA GLU A 10 -5.49 -3.77 7.50
C GLU A 10 -4.94 -4.83 8.47
N LYS A 11 -5.80 -5.44 9.31
CA LYS A 11 -5.40 -6.50 10.25
C LYS A 11 -5.00 -7.79 9.55
N GLU A 12 -5.56 -8.06 8.38
CA GLU A 12 -5.22 -9.23 7.59
C GLU A 12 -3.87 -9.05 6.90
N LEU A 13 -3.64 -7.86 6.32
CA LEU A 13 -2.34 -7.47 5.78
C LEU A 13 -1.26 -7.48 6.85
N ASP A 14 -1.57 -7.00 8.06
CA ASP A 14 -0.64 -7.02 9.17
C ASP A 14 -0.29 -8.45 9.61
N ARG A 15 -1.29 -9.32 9.80
CA ARG A 15 -1.06 -10.74 10.11
C ARG A 15 -0.21 -11.43 9.05
N LEU A 16 -0.45 -11.13 7.77
CA LEU A 16 0.36 -11.65 6.67
C LEU A 16 1.81 -11.16 6.75
N CYS A 17 2.02 -9.86 7.02
CA CYS A 17 3.36 -9.32 7.21
C CYS A 17 4.05 -9.96 8.42
N LEU A 18 3.39 -10.07 9.58
CA LEU A 18 3.97 -10.69 10.78
C LEU A 18 4.37 -12.16 10.57
N LYS A 19 3.65 -12.89 9.71
CA LYS A 19 3.96 -14.29 9.38
C LYS A 19 5.15 -14.45 8.42
N ASN A 20 5.38 -13.48 7.53
CA ASN A 20 6.34 -13.61 6.44
C ASN A 20 7.60 -12.72 6.58
N ILE A 21 7.53 -11.63 7.34
CA ILE A 21 8.62 -10.68 7.51
C ILE A 21 8.85 -10.32 8.98
N ALA A 22 10.09 -9.95 9.30
CA ALA A 22 10.45 -9.49 10.63
C ALA A 22 9.73 -8.17 10.99
N ARG A 23 9.42 -7.98 12.28
CA ARG A 23 8.62 -6.85 12.79
C ARG A 23 9.14 -5.47 12.39
N PHE A 24 10.45 -5.29 12.26
CA PHE A 24 11.05 -4.02 11.87
C PHE A 24 10.84 -3.67 10.38
N LYS A 25 10.51 -4.65 9.53
CA LYS A 25 10.18 -4.45 8.11
C LYS A 25 8.68 -4.24 7.88
N ARG A 26 7.86 -4.40 8.93
CA ARG A 26 6.41 -4.26 8.84
C ARG A 26 6.04 -2.83 8.43
N PRO A 27 5.11 -2.64 7.48
CA PRO A 27 4.54 -1.34 7.18
C PRO A 27 3.92 -0.71 8.42
N LYS A 28 4.19 0.57 8.65
CA LYS A 28 3.60 1.32 9.79
C LYS A 28 2.11 1.61 9.56
N LYS A 29 1.72 1.78 8.31
CA LYS A 29 0.36 2.11 7.88
C LYS A 29 0.07 1.44 6.55
N TYR A 30 -1.18 1.07 6.35
CA TYR A 30 -1.69 0.52 5.09
C TYR A 30 -2.68 1.54 4.51
N TYR A 31 -2.59 1.78 3.21
CA TYR A 31 -3.48 2.71 2.54
C TYR A 31 -4.00 2.07 1.28
N PHE A 32 -5.32 2.05 1.13
CA PHE A 32 -5.99 1.51 -0.03
C PHE A 32 -6.28 2.64 -1.01
N ILE A 33 -5.62 2.59 -2.17
CA ILE A 33 -5.83 3.52 -3.27
C ILE A 33 -6.51 2.79 -4.42
N LYS A 34 -7.31 3.50 -5.22
CA LYS A 34 -8.03 2.91 -6.35
C LYS A 34 -7.10 2.43 -7.46
N ALA A 35 -5.99 3.12 -7.67
CA ALA A 35 -4.99 2.77 -8.67
C ALA A 35 -3.63 3.32 -8.25
N LEU A 36 -2.56 2.64 -8.66
CA LEU A 36 -1.20 3.17 -8.56
C LEU A 36 -0.93 4.10 -9.76
N PRO A 37 -0.23 5.24 -9.55
CA PRO A 37 0.20 6.08 -10.66
C PRO A 37 1.23 5.30 -11.48
N LYS A 38 0.87 5.06 -12.73
CA LYS A 38 1.67 4.30 -13.69
C LYS A 38 1.91 5.16 -14.93
N ASN A 39 3.13 5.10 -15.44
CA ASN A 39 3.44 5.65 -16.76
C ASN A 39 2.72 4.83 -17.85
N ASN A 40 2.66 5.32 -19.09
CA ASN A 40 2.12 4.63 -20.27
C ASN A 40 2.71 3.23 -20.50
N TYR A 41 3.91 2.97 -19.99
CA TYR A 41 4.57 1.65 -20.02
C TYR A 41 4.27 0.77 -18.79
N GLY A 42 3.31 1.16 -17.95
CA GLY A 42 2.89 0.42 -16.76
C GLY A 42 3.82 0.50 -15.55
N LYS A 43 4.94 1.24 -15.65
CA LYS A 43 5.87 1.43 -14.52
C LYS A 43 5.23 2.30 -13.44
N VAL A 44 5.26 1.83 -12.19
CA VAL A 44 4.82 2.61 -11.03
C VAL A 44 5.82 3.74 -10.78
N LEU A 45 5.33 4.98 -10.82
CA LEU A 45 6.15 6.15 -10.59
C LEU A 45 6.15 6.49 -9.09
N LYS A 46 7.20 6.07 -8.38
CA LYS A 46 7.31 6.30 -6.92
C LYS A 46 7.36 7.78 -6.55
N THR A 47 7.86 8.63 -7.45
CA THR A 47 7.91 10.08 -7.23
C THR A 47 6.49 10.65 -7.16
N GLU A 48 5.68 10.37 -8.18
CA GLU A 48 4.28 10.77 -8.23
C GLU A 48 3.46 10.13 -7.11
N LEU A 49 3.66 8.83 -6.83
CA LEU A 49 2.98 8.16 -5.72
C LEU A 49 3.28 8.84 -4.38
N ARG A 50 4.51 9.29 -4.13
CA ARG A 50 4.82 10.02 -2.90
C ARG A 50 4.13 11.37 -2.87
N GLN A 51 4.12 12.08 -3.99
CA GLN A 51 3.49 13.40 -4.07
C GLN A 51 1.97 13.31 -3.90
N GLU A 52 1.30 12.37 -4.57
CA GLU A 52 -0.13 12.10 -4.36
C GLU A 52 -0.43 11.79 -2.89
N LEU A 53 0.40 10.96 -2.24
CA LEU A 53 0.22 10.62 -0.83
C LEU A 53 0.58 11.78 0.13
N GLU A 54 1.46 12.70 -0.26
CA GLU A 54 1.69 13.96 0.48
C GLU A 54 0.48 14.88 0.34
N ASP A 55 -0.07 15.02 -0.87
CA ASP A 55 -1.23 15.87 -1.17
C ASP A 55 -2.49 15.41 -0.44
N VAL A 56 -2.72 14.09 -0.32
CA VAL A 56 -3.82 13.56 0.53
C VAL A 56 -3.49 13.55 2.03
N GLY A 57 -2.36 14.13 2.45
CA GLY A 57 -1.97 14.30 3.85
C GLY A 57 -1.53 13.01 4.55
N ILE A 58 -1.25 11.95 3.77
CA ILE A 58 -0.87 10.62 4.27
C ILE A 58 0.60 10.58 4.71
N PHE A 59 1.48 11.27 3.98
CA PHE A 59 2.86 11.54 4.37
C PHE A 59 2.99 12.99 4.82
N LYS A 60 3.32 13.20 6.09
CA LYS A 60 3.91 14.47 6.53
C LYS A 60 5.42 14.34 6.44
N LYS A 61 6.04 15.30 5.77
CA LYS A 61 7.48 15.50 5.79
C LYS A 61 7.97 15.85 7.19
#